data_AF-A0A502EGX3-F1
#
_entry.id   AF-A0A502EGX3-F1
#
_cell.length_a   1.000
_cell.length_b   1.000
_cell.length_c   1.000
_cell.angle_alpha   90.00
_cell.angle_beta   90.00
_cell.angle_gamma   90.00
#
_symmetry.space_group_name_H-M   'P 1'
#
loop_
_entity.id
_entity.type
_entity.pdbx_description
1 polymer ?
#
loop_
_entity_poly.entity_id
_entity_poly.type
_entity_poly.pdbx_seq_one_letter_code
_entity_poly.pdbx_strand_id
1 'polypeptide(L)'
;MADAPSAADPAPGRGAFGLDRRSWTAPLVPTLPYAAAAAANGNPDHELIRRCADHLACLEAVKALPDEEDDGPAWCAYESNRDAISAAQPQTLAGLIAKARAAKLEATFWDSFENIHDTMAEPWAWDLVNALLRLAGEG
;
A
#
# COMPACT_ATOMS: atom_id res chain seq x y z
N MET A 1 -51.01 -50.16 2.87
CA MET A 1 -51.14 -50.05 1.41
C MET A 1 -51.90 -48.76 1.11
N ALA A 2 -51.25 -47.80 0.46
CA ALA A 2 -51.82 -46.66 -0.26
C ALA A 2 -50.60 -46.00 -0.95
N ASP A 3 -50.36 -46.33 -2.22
CA ASP A 3 -50.82 -45.60 -3.42
C ASP A 3 -50.10 -44.25 -3.62
N ALA A 4 -49.40 -44.17 -4.75
CA ALA A 4 -48.95 -42.97 -5.45
C ALA A 4 -49.52 -43.07 -6.88
N PRO A 5 -49.37 -42.09 -7.81
CA PRO A 5 -49.02 -40.66 -7.74
C PRO A 5 -50.05 -39.78 -8.51
N SER A 6 -49.86 -38.45 -8.62
CA SER A 6 -50.15 -37.71 -9.88
C SER A 6 -49.66 -36.25 -9.85
N ALA A 7 -49.23 -35.78 -11.01
CA ALA A 7 -48.56 -34.52 -11.31
C ALA A 7 -49.49 -33.39 -11.81
N ALA A 8 -48.86 -32.23 -12.08
CA ALA A 8 -49.26 -31.06 -12.89
C ALA A 8 -49.88 -29.86 -12.13
N ASP A 9 -49.58 -28.57 -12.40
CA ASP A 9 -48.53 -27.79 -13.10
C ASP A 9 -48.79 -26.27 -12.75
N PRO A 10 -48.29 -25.19 -13.41
CA PRO A 10 -47.26 -24.27 -12.87
C PRO A 10 -47.65 -22.77 -12.65
N ALA A 11 -46.70 -22.04 -12.02
CA ALA A 11 -46.38 -20.58 -12.08
C ALA A 11 -47.33 -19.56 -11.38
N PRO A 12 -46.89 -18.31 -11.00
CA PRO A 12 -45.70 -17.58 -11.45
C PRO A 12 -44.85 -16.83 -10.38
N GLY A 13 -43.57 -16.62 -10.74
CA GLY A 13 -42.92 -15.30 -10.77
C GLY A 13 -42.79 -14.46 -9.49
N ARG A 14 -41.61 -14.53 -8.87
CA ARG A 14 -40.78 -13.45 -8.24
C ARG A 14 -39.66 -14.20 -7.52
N GLY A 15 -38.38 -14.08 -7.80
CA GLY A 15 -37.54 -13.17 -8.56
C GLY A 15 -36.13 -13.56 -8.11
N ALA A 16 -35.21 -13.65 -9.05
CA ALA A 16 -33.97 -14.40 -8.93
C ALA A 16 -33.10 -14.05 -7.71
N PHE A 17 -32.75 -15.03 -6.88
CA PHE A 17 -31.42 -15.06 -6.25
C PHE A 17 -30.40 -15.52 -7.30
N GLY A 18 -30.39 -14.80 -8.42
CA GLY A 18 -29.27 -14.76 -9.34
C GLY A 18 -28.34 -13.68 -8.80
N LEU A 19 -27.60 -14.00 -7.74
CA LEU A 19 -26.30 -13.35 -7.58
C LEU A 19 -25.39 -14.05 -8.59
N ASP A 20 -25.49 -13.50 -9.78
CA ASP A 20 -24.65 -13.80 -10.93
C ASP A 20 -23.19 -13.82 -10.47
N ARG A 21 -22.51 -14.91 -10.79
CA ARG A 21 -21.11 -15.20 -10.43
C ARG A 21 -20.13 -14.33 -11.25
N ARG A 22 -20.56 -13.13 -11.65
CA ARG A 22 -19.88 -12.20 -12.55
C ARG A 22 -20.33 -10.77 -12.26
N SER A 23 -19.72 -10.12 -11.27
CA SER A 23 -19.64 -8.65 -11.14
C SER A 23 -18.65 -8.26 -10.03
N TRP A 24 -17.46 -8.86 -10.00
CA TRP A 24 -16.35 -8.45 -9.10
C TRP A 24 -15.24 -7.75 -9.89
N THR A 25 -15.60 -7.05 -10.95
CA THR A 25 -14.66 -6.25 -11.75
C THR A 25 -15.22 -4.86 -11.93
N ALA A 26 -15.09 -4.07 -10.87
CA ALA A 26 -14.80 -2.66 -11.02
C ALA A 26 -13.78 -2.33 -9.93
N PRO A 27 -12.47 -2.22 -10.25
CA PRO A 27 -11.58 -1.54 -9.33
C PRO A 27 -12.10 -0.09 -9.27
N LEU A 28 -12.69 0.28 -8.13
CA LEU A 28 -12.74 1.68 -7.73
C LEU A 28 -11.29 2.08 -7.49
N VAL A 29 -10.57 2.37 -8.57
CA VAL A 29 -9.35 3.16 -8.51
C VAL A 29 -9.87 4.57 -8.25
N PRO A 30 -9.76 5.14 -7.04
CA PRO A 30 -9.81 6.57 -6.94
C PRO A 30 -8.63 7.07 -7.78
N THR A 31 -8.92 7.53 -8.99
CA THR A 31 -8.03 8.38 -9.77
C THR A 31 -7.97 9.70 -9.01
N LEU A 32 -7.24 9.71 -7.90
CA LEU A 32 -6.74 10.94 -7.33
C LEU A 32 -5.95 11.59 -8.47
N PRO A 33 -6.27 12.83 -8.89
CA PRO A 33 -5.44 13.53 -9.84
C PRO A 33 -4.03 13.53 -9.24
N TYR A 34 -3.12 12.83 -9.91
CA TYR A 34 -1.70 12.96 -9.69
C TYR A 34 -1.40 14.42 -9.99
N ALA A 35 -1.40 15.24 -8.94
CA ALA A 35 -0.91 16.60 -9.03
C ALA A 35 0.56 16.45 -9.40
N ALA A 36 0.83 16.60 -10.70
CA ALA A 36 2.16 16.72 -11.24
C ALA A 36 2.92 17.74 -10.38
N ALA A 37 4.10 17.31 -9.91
CA ALA A 37 5.12 18.06 -9.21
C ALA A 37 4.90 19.59 -9.24
N ALA A 38 4.14 20.11 -8.28
CA ALA A 38 3.98 21.54 -8.08
C ALA A 38 4.93 21.99 -6.97
N ALA A 39 6.02 22.63 -7.41
CA ALA A 39 6.97 23.45 -6.67
C ALA A 39 7.89 22.73 -5.64
N ALA A 40 9.04 22.27 -6.14
CA ALA A 40 10.20 21.86 -5.34
C ALA A 40 10.76 22.98 -4.41
N ASN A 41 10.28 24.22 -4.51
CA ASN A 41 10.76 25.36 -3.69
C ASN A 41 9.81 25.78 -2.56
N GLY A 42 8.78 25.00 -2.23
CA GLY A 42 7.84 25.35 -1.14
C GLY A 42 7.18 24.19 -0.39
N ASN A 43 7.34 22.95 -0.85
CA ASN A 43 6.81 21.79 -0.12
C ASN A 43 7.81 21.37 0.98
N PRO A 44 7.44 21.41 2.27
CA PRO A 44 8.31 20.97 3.36
C PRO A 44 8.70 19.48 3.24
N ASP A 45 7.89 18.66 2.56
CA ASP A 45 8.14 17.23 2.38
C ASP A 45 8.83 16.88 1.05
N HIS A 46 9.35 17.85 0.28
CA HIS A 46 9.95 17.56 -1.04
C HIS A 46 11.06 16.51 -0.97
N GLU A 47 11.94 16.59 0.03
CA GLU A 47 13.03 15.62 0.22
C GLU A 47 12.50 14.26 0.66
N LEU A 48 11.51 14.21 1.56
CA LEU A 48 10.85 12.96 1.95
C LEU A 48 10.21 12.28 0.73
N ILE A 49 9.47 13.02 -0.08
CA ILE A 49 8.82 12.50 -1.29
C ILE A 49 9.86 11.95 -2.26
N ARG A 50 10.98 12.66 -2.46
CA ARG A 50 12.08 12.20 -3.30
C ARG A 50 12.68 10.89 -2.77
N ARG A 51 13.00 10.83 -1.48
CA ARG A 51 13.57 9.63 -0.82
C ARG A 51 12.63 8.42 -0.92
N CYS A 52 11.33 8.62 -0.72
CA CYS A 52 10.34 7.55 -0.91
C CYS A 52 10.22 7.10 -2.36
N ALA A 53 10.39 8.00 -3.34
CA ALA A 53 10.39 7.64 -4.76
C ALA A 53 11.65 6.82 -5.13
N ASP A 54 12.80 7.17 -4.57
CA ASP A 54 14.07 6.47 -4.81
C ASP A 54 14.15 5.11 -4.08
N HIS A 55 13.31 4.90 -3.08
CA HIS A 55 13.38 3.72 -2.19
C HIS A 55 13.21 2.39 -2.91
N LEU A 56 12.35 2.33 -3.93
CA LEU A 56 12.19 1.11 -4.74
C LEU A 56 13.50 0.74 -5.46
N ALA A 57 14.20 1.73 -6.02
CA ALA A 57 15.47 1.49 -6.70
C ALA A 57 16.55 1.00 -5.72
N CYS A 58 16.57 1.52 -4.48
CA CYS A 58 17.45 1.01 -3.43
C CYS A 58 17.17 -0.46 -3.10
N LEU A 59 15.90 -0.82 -2.92
CA LEU A 59 15.49 -2.20 -2.64
C LEU A 59 15.87 -3.13 -3.81
N GLU A 60 15.56 -2.74 -5.04
CA GLU A 60 15.92 -3.51 -6.25
C GLU A 60 17.43 -3.70 -6.39
N ALA A 61 18.24 -2.68 -6.05
CA ALA A 61 19.70 -2.78 -6.07
C ALA A 61 20.22 -3.82 -5.06
N VAL A 62 19.67 -3.85 -3.83
CA VAL A 62 20.02 -4.86 -2.83
C VAL A 62 19.66 -6.27 -3.34
N LYS A 63 18.46 -6.44 -3.89
CA LYS A 63 18.01 -7.75 -4.39
C LYS A 63 18.78 -8.23 -5.62
N ALA A 64 19.34 -7.32 -6.41
CA ALA A 64 20.19 -7.66 -7.56
C ALA A 64 21.59 -8.15 -7.14
N LEU A 65 22.01 -7.84 -5.91
CA LEU A 65 23.33 -8.16 -5.37
C LEU A 65 23.21 -8.91 -4.03
N PRO A 66 22.55 -10.09 -3.99
CA PRO A 66 22.28 -10.81 -2.74
C PRO A 66 23.54 -11.40 -2.08
N ASP A 67 24.66 -11.45 -2.81
CA ASP A 67 25.95 -11.92 -2.31
C ASP A 67 26.81 -10.80 -1.71
N GLU A 68 26.37 -9.53 -1.80
CA GLU A 68 26.98 -8.46 -1.01
C GLU A 68 26.59 -8.66 0.46
N GLU A 69 27.59 -8.71 1.35
CA GLU A 69 27.37 -8.75 2.80
C GLU A 69 26.55 -7.53 3.26
N ASP A 70 25.99 -7.56 4.47
CA ASP A 70 25.21 -6.46 5.09
C ASP A 70 26.03 -5.16 5.34
N ASP A 71 27.11 -4.95 4.60
CA ASP A 71 27.95 -3.75 4.52
C ASP A 71 28.27 -3.32 3.07
N GLY A 72 27.72 -4.03 2.08
CA GLY A 72 27.89 -3.72 0.67
C GLY A 72 27.34 -2.34 0.28
N PRO A 73 27.86 -1.72 -0.80
CA PRO A 73 27.40 -0.41 -1.25
C PRO A 73 25.88 -0.32 -1.48
N ALA A 74 25.25 -1.39 -1.99
CA ALA A 74 23.80 -1.41 -2.20
C ALA A 74 23.04 -1.43 -0.87
N TRP A 75 23.48 -2.27 0.08
CA TRP A 75 22.92 -2.33 1.42
C TRP A 75 23.05 -0.99 2.14
N CYS A 76 24.25 -0.42 2.16
CA CYS A 76 24.52 0.89 2.77
C CYS A 76 23.66 2.01 2.17
N ALA A 77 23.47 2.02 0.85
CA ALA A 77 22.60 3.01 0.19
C ALA A 77 21.13 2.83 0.57
N TYR A 78 20.65 1.58 0.64
CA TYR A 78 19.32 1.25 1.14
C TYR A 78 19.13 1.70 2.59
N GLU A 79 20.04 1.33 3.49
CA GLU A 79 19.96 1.69 4.91
C GLU A 79 19.98 3.20 5.12
N SER A 80 20.89 3.92 4.44
CA SER A 80 20.94 5.38 4.53
C SER A 80 19.64 6.02 4.06
N ASN A 81 19.01 5.49 3.00
CA ASN A 81 17.73 6.00 2.51
C ASN A 81 16.57 5.65 3.46
N ARG A 82 16.54 4.41 3.96
CA ARG A 82 15.57 3.89 4.94
C ARG A 82 15.59 4.73 6.22
N ASP A 83 16.78 5.02 6.75
CA ASP A 83 16.96 5.79 7.97
C ASP A 83 16.52 7.25 7.77
N ALA A 84 16.81 7.84 6.60
CA ALA A 84 16.33 9.17 6.25
C ALA A 84 14.79 9.24 6.15
N ILE A 85 14.14 8.24 5.56
CA ILE A 85 12.66 8.14 5.53
C ILE A 85 12.10 7.95 6.95
N SER A 86 12.78 7.14 7.77
CA SER A 86 12.36 6.85 9.15
C SER A 86 12.37 8.11 10.01
N ALA A 87 13.46 8.89 9.95
CA ALA A 87 13.60 10.13 10.71
C ALA A 87 12.65 11.25 10.26
N ALA A 88 12.12 11.18 9.04
CA ALA A 88 11.23 12.20 8.50
C ALA A 88 9.80 12.08 9.04
N GLN A 89 9.26 13.21 9.49
CA GLN A 89 7.84 13.37 9.83
C GLN A 89 7.09 14.08 8.70
N PRO A 90 6.11 13.44 8.05
CA PRO A 90 5.38 14.06 6.95
C PRO A 90 4.56 15.27 7.39
N GLN A 91 4.80 16.46 6.84
CA GLN A 91 4.08 17.69 7.18
C GLN A 91 2.88 17.97 6.28
N THR A 92 2.71 17.17 5.23
CA THR A 92 1.64 17.29 4.25
C THR A 92 1.03 15.93 3.98
N LEU A 93 -0.20 15.92 3.44
CA LEU A 93 -0.83 14.68 2.98
C LEU A 93 -0.02 14.01 1.86
N ALA A 94 0.66 14.79 1.01
CA ALA A 94 1.50 14.26 -0.05
C ALA A 94 2.72 13.49 0.51
N GLY A 95 3.40 14.05 1.51
CA GLY A 95 4.48 13.36 2.22
C GLY A 95 3.98 12.11 2.95
N LEU A 96 2.79 12.17 3.56
CA LEU A 96 2.19 11.03 4.26
C LEU A 96 1.91 9.88 3.28
N ILE A 97 1.30 10.19 2.13
CA ILE A 97 1.06 9.21 1.06
C ILE A 97 2.37 8.63 0.53
N ALA A 98 3.42 9.44 0.38
CA ALA A 98 4.72 8.97 -0.06
C ALA A 98 5.35 7.98 0.95
N LYS A 99 5.37 8.32 2.24
CA LYS A 99 5.87 7.41 3.30
C LYS A 99 5.02 6.14 3.41
N ALA A 100 3.70 6.22 3.23
CA ALA A 100 2.81 5.06 3.20
C ALA A 100 3.10 4.11 2.04
N ARG A 101 3.44 4.65 0.86
CA ARG A 101 3.86 3.82 -0.29
C ARG A 101 5.20 3.14 -0.01
N ALA A 102 6.17 3.84 0.59
CA ALA A 102 7.43 3.25 1.01
C ALA A 102 7.23 2.13 2.04
N ALA A 103 6.35 2.33 3.03
CA ALA A 103 5.99 1.28 4.00
C ALA A 103 5.39 0.04 3.31
N LYS A 104 4.51 0.24 2.32
CA LYS A 104 3.96 -0.88 1.53
C LYS A 104 5.02 -1.62 0.73
N LEU A 105 6.04 -0.92 0.20
CA LEU A 105 7.16 -1.58 -0.45
C LEU A 105 7.91 -2.47 0.53
N GLU A 106 8.29 -1.95 1.71
CA GLU A 106 8.97 -2.73 2.76
C GLU A 106 8.17 -3.98 3.16
N ALA A 107 6.84 -3.87 3.30
CA ALA A 107 5.98 -4.98 3.66
C ALA A 107 5.85 -6.07 2.57
N THR A 108 6.21 -5.78 1.32
CA THR A 108 5.99 -6.69 0.18
C THR A 108 7.28 -7.11 -0.52
N PHE A 109 8.41 -6.49 -0.18
CA PHE A 109 9.65 -6.65 -0.94
C PHE A 109 10.40 -7.94 -0.60
N TRP A 110 10.46 -8.24 0.69
CA TRP A 110 11.26 -9.34 1.25
C TRP A 110 10.54 -10.69 1.17
N ASP A 111 9.22 -10.67 1.41
CA ASP A 111 8.36 -11.85 1.41
C ASP A 111 7.53 -11.96 0.13
N SER A 112 7.05 -13.17 -0.17
CA SER A 112 6.09 -13.40 -1.27
C SER A 112 4.68 -12.87 -0.98
N PHE A 113 4.44 -12.42 0.25
CA PHE A 113 3.17 -11.92 0.75
C PHE A 113 3.38 -10.59 1.47
N GLU A 114 2.32 -9.79 1.60
CA GLU A 114 2.35 -8.56 2.40
C GLU A 114 2.47 -8.94 3.89
N ASN A 115 3.64 -8.70 4.48
CA ASN A 115 3.96 -8.94 5.88
C ASN A 115 4.69 -7.73 6.46
N ILE A 116 4.17 -7.16 7.54
CA ILE A 116 4.77 -6.00 8.19
C ILE A 116 5.80 -6.39 9.26
N HIS A 117 5.70 -7.59 9.82
CA HIS A 117 6.49 -8.00 10.97
C HIS A 117 7.96 -8.13 10.61
N ASP A 118 8.82 -7.64 11.51
CA ASP A 118 10.28 -7.60 11.33
C ASP A 118 10.72 -6.77 10.10
N THR A 119 9.86 -5.87 9.61
CA THR A 119 10.17 -4.92 8.53
C THR A 119 10.00 -3.48 9.01
N MET A 120 10.52 -2.52 8.25
CA MET A 120 10.28 -1.09 8.51
C MET A 120 8.83 -0.65 8.33
N ALA A 121 7.99 -1.47 7.70
CA ALA A 121 6.57 -1.17 7.58
C ALA A 121 5.87 -1.12 8.95
N GLU A 122 6.31 -1.92 9.93
CA GLU A 122 5.73 -1.96 11.27
C GLU A 122 5.90 -0.62 12.03
N PRO A 123 7.12 -0.10 12.27
CA PRO A 123 7.27 1.19 12.93
C PRO A 123 6.68 2.34 12.10
N TRP A 124 6.78 2.31 10.77
CA TRP A 124 6.21 3.36 9.93
C TRP A 124 4.68 3.38 9.92
N ALA A 125 4.01 2.23 10.11
CA ALA A 125 2.56 2.19 10.22
C ALA A 125 2.07 3.06 11.38
N TRP A 126 2.75 3.02 12.53
CA TRP A 126 2.38 3.86 13.68
C TRP A 126 2.69 5.34 13.44
N ASP A 127 3.84 5.65 12.85
CA ASP A 127 4.17 7.03 12.44
C ASP A 127 3.11 7.63 11.51
N LEU A 128 2.59 6.83 10.57
CA LEU A 128 1.59 7.27 9.60
C LEU A 128 0.25 7.58 10.27
N VAL A 129 -0.18 6.75 11.23
CA VAL A 129 -1.39 7.03 12.02
C VAL A 129 -1.23 8.33 12.80
N ASN A 130 -0.10 8.51 13.49
CA ASN A 130 0.16 9.73 14.27
C ASN A 130 0.26 10.98 13.37
N ALA A 131 0.89 10.86 12.20
CA ALA A 131 0.97 11.95 11.24
C ALA A 131 -0.41 12.31 10.68
N LEU A 132 -1.27 11.32 10.41
CA LEU A 132 -2.63 11.55 9.93
C LEU A 132 -3.46 12.33 10.97
N LEU A 133 -3.42 11.86 12.22
CA LEU A 133 -4.11 12.50 13.34
C LEU A 133 -3.63 13.95 13.53
N ARG A 134 -2.31 14.18 13.55
CA ARG A 134 -1.73 15.54 13.60
C ARG A 134 -2.18 16.43 12.44
N LEU A 135 -2.23 15.91 11.22
CA LEU A 135 -2.68 16.67 10.05
C LEU A 135 -4.18 17.00 10.09
N ALA A 136 -4.98 16.17 10.76
CA ALA A 136 -6.38 16.45 11.04
C ALA A 136 -6.59 17.47 12.17
N GLY A 137 -5.53 17.85 12.90
CA GLY A 137 -5.60 18.70 14.09
C GLY A 137 -5.98 17.94 15.37
N GLU A 138 -5.88 16.61 15.33
CA GLU A 138 -6.15 15.69 16.43
C GLU A 138 -4.80 15.16 16.93
N GLY A 139 -4.10 15.87 17.82
CA GLY A 139 -2.75 15.45 18.25
C GLY A 139 -2.24 16.17 19.48
#